data_AF-A0AAE1J2C0-F1
#
_entry.id   AF-A0AAE1J2C0-F1
#
_cell.length_a   1.000
_cell.length_b   1.000
_cell.length_c   1.000
_cell.angle_alpha   90.00
_cell.angle_beta   90.00
_cell.angle_gamma   90.00
#
_symmetry.space_group_name_H-M   'P 1'
#
loop_
_entity.id
_entity.type
_entity.pdbx_description
1 polymer ?
#
loop_
_entity_poly.entity_id
_entity_poly.type
_entity_poly.pdbx_seq_one_letter_code
_entity_poly.pdbx_strand_id
1 'polypeptide(L)'
;MGAEKKWLFTLFTAAFLSLILLLRSSVSTFSSAKPFPSLVQHGAHYPPAFAYFISGGHQDKDRIFRLLLAVYHPRNRYLLHLGRDASDEERRGLATAIRSVPAIRAFGNVDVVGKADWVTYLGSTNIAITLRAAAVLLKLDSGWNWFITLSARDYPVITQDVAAPFTIFNDK
;
A
#
# COMPACT_ATOMS: atom_id res chain seq x y z
N MET A 1 -40.88 41.03 -29.31
CA MET A 1 -39.98 41.01 -28.12
C MET A 1 -39.66 39.58 -27.62
N GLY A 2 -39.39 38.61 -28.51
CA GLY A 2 -39.23 37.19 -28.11
C GLY A 2 -37.94 36.48 -28.56
N ALA A 3 -37.12 37.12 -29.41
CA ALA A 3 -35.89 36.51 -29.93
C ALA A 3 -34.68 36.75 -29.01
N GLU A 4 -34.56 37.97 -28.47
CA GLU A 4 -33.49 38.40 -27.53
C GLU A 4 -33.36 37.46 -26.32
N LYS A 5 -34.49 37.09 -25.71
CA LYS A 5 -34.51 36.22 -24.53
C LYS A 5 -33.98 34.81 -24.81
N LYS A 6 -34.24 34.28 -26.01
CA LYS A 6 -33.81 32.94 -26.41
C LYS A 6 -32.28 32.85 -26.54
N TRP A 7 -31.66 33.92 -27.05
CA TRP A 7 -30.21 34.02 -27.18
C TRP A 7 -29.50 34.13 -25.83
N LEU A 8 -30.11 34.81 -24.86
CA LEU A 8 -29.58 34.88 -23.50
C LEU A 8 -29.62 33.52 -22.79
N PHE A 9 -30.70 32.75 -22.96
CA PHE A 9 -30.79 31.40 -22.38
C PHE A 9 -29.80 30.41 -23.01
N THR A 10 -29.55 30.48 -24.32
CA THR A 10 -28.57 29.61 -24.99
C THR A 10 -27.14 29.95 -24.58
N LEU A 11 -26.80 31.23 -24.42
CA LEU A 11 -25.48 31.64 -23.95
C LEU A 11 -25.22 31.20 -22.49
N PHE A 12 -26.21 31.37 -21.62
CA PHE A 12 -26.10 30.96 -20.22
C PHE A 12 -25.94 29.45 -20.06
N THR A 13 -26.72 28.66 -20.81
CA THR A 13 -26.63 27.19 -20.79
C THR A 13 -25.31 26.68 -21.34
N ALA A 14 -24.79 27.27 -22.41
CA ALA A 14 -23.47 26.93 -22.96
C ALA A 14 -22.33 27.25 -21.97
N ALA A 15 -22.38 28.40 -21.30
CA ALA A 15 -21.39 28.78 -20.28
C ALA A 15 -21.43 27.84 -19.06
N PHE A 16 -22.63 27.47 -18.61
CA PHE A 16 -22.82 26.55 -17.49
C PHE A 16 -22.31 25.14 -17.81
N LEU A 17 -22.58 24.63 -19.02
CA LEU A 17 -22.05 23.34 -19.49
C LEU A 17 -20.52 23.36 -19.61
N SER A 18 -19.94 24.46 -20.10
CA SER A 18 -18.50 24.64 -20.17
C SER A 18 -17.85 24.67 -18.78
N LEU A 19 -18.50 25.32 -17.80
CA LEU A 19 -18.02 25.37 -16.42
C LEU A 19 -18.06 23.99 -15.75
N ILE A 20 -19.12 23.20 -15.99
CA ILE A 20 -19.21 21.81 -15.53
C ILE A 20 -18.09 20.96 -16.17
N LEU A 21 -17.81 21.17 -17.46
CA LEU A 21 -16.74 20.44 -18.16
C LEU A 21 -15.36 20.76 -17.57
N LEU A 22 -15.09 22.04 -17.26
CA LEU A 22 -13.85 22.51 -16.64
C LEU A 22 -13.68 22.01 -15.20
N LEU A 23 -14.77 21.95 -14.43
CA LEU A 23 -14.73 21.36 -13.09
C LEU A 23 -14.46 19.85 -13.15
N ARG A 24 -15.00 19.13 -14.15
CA ARG A 24 -14.72 17.70 -14.34
C ARG A 24 -13.28 17.43 -14.78
N SER A 25 -12.71 18.25 -15.67
CA SER A 25 -11.32 18.09 -16.10
C SER A 25 -10.32 18.35 -14.96
N SER A 26 -10.64 19.26 -14.05
CA SER A 26 -9.81 19.56 -12.86
C SER A 26 -9.72 18.39 -11.88
N VAL A 27 -10.71 17.49 -11.87
CA VAL A 27 -10.69 16.26 -11.03
C VAL A 27 -9.93 15.12 -11.71
N SER A 28 -9.61 15.25 -13.01
CA SER A 28 -9.02 14.18 -13.82
C SER A 28 -7.47 14.15 -13.77
N THR A 29 -6.81 15.15 -13.19
CA THR A 29 -5.34 15.23 -13.18
C THR A 29 -4.65 14.42 -12.07
N PHE A 30 -5.39 13.65 -11.26
CA PHE A 30 -4.85 12.84 -10.18
C PHE A 30 -5.15 11.35 -10.32
N SER A 31 -4.85 10.71 -11.44
CA SER A 31 -4.66 9.24 -11.49
C SER A 31 -4.07 8.77 -12.82
N SER A 32 -2.88 9.25 -13.13
CA SER A 32 -1.97 8.44 -13.94
C SER A 32 -0.57 8.68 -13.43
N ALA A 33 -0.24 8.00 -12.32
CA ALA A 33 1.16 7.69 -12.06
C ALA A 33 1.60 6.82 -13.23
N LYS A 34 2.22 7.45 -14.24
CA LYS A 34 2.93 6.72 -15.28
C LYS A 34 3.83 5.73 -14.54
N PRO A 35 3.81 4.43 -14.88
CA PRO A 35 4.80 3.51 -14.32
C PRO A 35 6.14 4.05 -14.80
N PHE A 36 6.91 4.64 -13.89
CA PHE A 36 8.33 4.78 -14.13
C PHE A 36 8.85 3.37 -14.49
N PRO A 37 9.70 3.20 -15.51
CA PRO A 37 10.37 1.92 -15.71
C PRO A 37 10.94 1.51 -14.35
N SER A 38 10.60 0.32 -13.88
CA SER A 38 10.83 -0.09 -12.51
C SER A 38 12.33 -0.01 -12.21
N LEU A 39 12.75 1.06 -11.54
CA LEU A 39 14.13 1.22 -11.04
C LEU A 39 14.52 0.00 -10.16
N VAL A 40 13.50 -0.63 -9.60
CA VAL A 40 13.54 -1.91 -8.91
C VAL A 40 13.58 -3.05 -9.93
N GLN A 41 14.73 -3.72 -10.01
CA GLN A 41 14.91 -4.92 -10.82
C GLN A 41 14.66 -6.19 -10.00
N HIS A 42 14.05 -7.18 -10.63
CA HIS A 42 13.78 -8.52 -10.09
C HIS A 42 14.39 -9.57 -11.03
N GLY A 43 14.74 -10.74 -10.49
CA GLY A 43 15.30 -11.85 -11.26
C GLY A 43 16.49 -12.50 -10.57
N ALA A 44 16.97 -13.61 -11.15
CA ALA A 44 18.00 -14.45 -10.56
C ALA A 44 19.35 -13.75 -10.31
N HIS A 45 19.63 -12.65 -11.02
CA HIS A 45 20.86 -11.87 -10.88
C HIS A 45 20.78 -10.77 -9.82
N TYR A 46 19.62 -10.58 -9.18
CA TYR A 46 19.43 -9.57 -8.14
C TYR A 46 19.14 -10.23 -6.79
N PRO A 47 19.46 -9.57 -5.66
CA PRO A 47 19.12 -10.10 -4.34
C PRO A 47 17.62 -10.44 -4.23
N PRO A 48 17.22 -11.43 -3.42
CA PRO A 48 15.81 -11.79 -3.27
C PRO A 48 14.96 -10.59 -2.82
N ALA A 49 13.75 -10.49 -3.37
CA ALA A 49 12.74 -9.53 -2.92
C ALA A 49 11.79 -10.20 -1.93
N PHE A 50 11.37 -9.45 -0.91
CA PHE A 50 10.53 -9.94 0.17
C PHE A 50 9.12 -9.34 0.11
N ALA A 51 8.12 -10.15 0.41
CA ALA A 51 6.77 -9.73 0.70
C ALA A 51 6.52 -9.82 2.20
N TYR A 52 6.45 -8.67 2.87
CA TYR A 52 6.20 -8.56 4.30
C TYR A 52 4.72 -8.40 4.58
N PHE A 53 4.17 -9.28 5.40
CA PHE A 53 2.89 -9.09 6.06
C PHE A 53 3.11 -8.66 7.50
N ILE A 54 2.81 -7.40 7.81
CA ILE A 54 2.97 -6.82 9.15
C ILE A 54 1.60 -6.67 9.80
N SER A 55 1.40 -7.34 10.92
CA SER A 55 0.13 -7.40 11.63
C SER A 55 0.23 -6.83 13.05
N GLY A 56 -0.83 -6.19 13.51
CA GLY A 56 -0.97 -5.73 14.90
C GLY A 56 -2.43 -5.49 15.25
N GLY A 57 -2.68 -5.11 16.50
CA GLY A 57 -4.03 -4.88 17.02
C GLY A 57 -4.25 -3.43 17.49
N HIS A 58 -5.07 -3.29 18.52
CA HIS A 58 -5.33 -2.02 19.19
C HIS A 58 -4.04 -1.33 19.64
N GLN A 59 -3.89 -0.04 19.35
CA GLN A 59 -2.73 0.80 19.70
C GLN A 59 -1.39 0.36 19.09
N ASP A 60 -1.39 -0.54 18.10
CA ASP A 60 -0.17 -0.97 17.41
C ASP A 60 0.16 -0.10 16.19
N LYS A 61 -0.64 0.93 15.87
CA LYS A 61 -0.44 1.82 14.72
C LYS A 61 0.99 2.34 14.62
N ASP A 62 1.50 2.93 15.71
CA ASP A 62 2.83 3.54 15.72
C ASP A 62 3.94 2.48 15.75
N ARG A 63 3.67 1.30 16.34
CA ARG A 63 4.61 0.17 16.34
C ARG A 63 4.78 -0.43 14.94
N ILE A 64 3.67 -0.67 14.24
CA ILE A 64 3.68 -1.12 12.84
C ILE A 64 4.40 -0.10 11.98
N PHE A 65 4.09 1.20 12.15
CA PHE A 65 4.73 2.24 11.36
C PHE A 65 6.24 2.29 11.60
N ARG A 66 6.68 2.23 12.87
CA ARG A 66 8.11 2.16 13.22
C ARG A 66 8.78 0.91 12.65
N LEU A 67 8.13 -0.26 12.74
CA LEU A 67 8.65 -1.52 12.21
C LEU A 67 8.80 -1.45 10.69
N LEU A 68 7.76 -0.97 9.98
CA LEU A 68 7.80 -0.77 8.54
C LEU A 68 9.02 0.05 8.13
N LEU A 69 9.27 1.18 8.79
CA LEU A 69 10.42 2.03 8.50
C LEU A 69 11.76 1.31 8.72
N ALA A 70 11.84 0.45 9.74
CA ALA A 70 13.06 -0.30 10.04
C ALA A 70 13.37 -1.40 9.01
N VAL A 71 12.35 -1.97 8.37
CA VAL A 71 12.52 -3.04 7.35
C VAL A 71 12.28 -2.54 5.92
N TYR A 72 12.08 -1.23 5.72
CA TYR A 72 11.68 -0.68 4.42
C TYR A 72 12.80 -0.78 3.39
N HIS A 73 12.47 -1.31 2.22
CA HIS A 73 13.32 -1.31 1.05
C HIS A 73 12.46 -1.19 -0.22
N PRO A 74 12.86 -0.39 -1.23
CA PRO A 74 12.08 -0.17 -2.45
C PRO A 74 11.71 -1.44 -3.22
N ARG A 75 12.54 -2.48 -3.12
CA ARG A 75 12.37 -3.76 -3.83
C ARG A 75 11.37 -4.71 -3.17
N ASN A 76 10.97 -4.45 -1.93
CA ASN A 76 10.08 -5.31 -1.18
C ASN A 76 8.64 -4.82 -1.30
N ARG A 77 7.67 -5.72 -1.07
CA ARG A 77 6.24 -5.41 -1.00
C ARG A 77 5.76 -5.53 0.44
N TYR A 78 4.91 -4.62 0.88
CA TYR A 78 4.43 -4.59 2.26
C TYR A 78 2.91 -4.56 2.28
N LEU A 79 2.32 -5.45 3.08
CA LEU A 79 0.91 -5.44 3.41
C LEU A 79 0.76 -5.26 4.92
N LEU A 80 0.11 -4.18 5.33
CA LEU A 80 -0.11 -3.85 6.73
C LEU A 80 -1.54 -4.14 7.14
N HIS A 81 -1.70 -4.79 8.28
CA HIS A 81 -3.00 -5.13 8.83
C HIS A 81 -3.09 -4.75 10.29
N LEU A 82 -4.02 -3.85 10.59
CA LEU A 82 -4.51 -3.62 11.95
C LEU A 82 -5.78 -4.44 12.15
N GLY A 83 -5.74 -5.30 13.16
CA GLY A 83 -6.84 -6.13 13.61
C GLY A 83 -8.09 -5.34 13.91
N ARG A 84 -9.22 -6.03 14.03
CA ARG A 84 -10.52 -5.40 14.26
C ARG A 84 -10.58 -4.58 15.56
N ASP A 85 -9.79 -5.00 16.54
CA ASP A 85 -9.61 -4.33 17.83
C ASP A 85 -9.01 -2.93 17.72
N ALA A 86 -8.36 -2.59 16.59
CA ALA A 86 -7.99 -1.21 16.27
C ALA A 86 -9.19 -0.41 15.75
N SER A 87 -9.22 0.89 16.02
CA SER A 87 -10.22 1.82 15.49
C SER A 87 -10.02 2.13 14.01
N ASP A 88 -11.09 2.55 13.32
CA ASP A 88 -10.97 3.04 11.94
C ASP A 88 -10.12 4.30 11.83
N GLU A 89 -10.06 5.10 12.90
CA GLU A 89 -9.18 6.26 12.99
C GLU A 89 -7.71 5.84 13.02
N GLU A 90 -7.35 4.81 13.78
CA GLU A 90 -5.98 4.27 13.75
C GLU A 90 -5.60 3.73 12.38
N ARG A 91 -6.51 3.02 11.69
CA ARG A 91 -6.28 2.53 10.32
C ARG A 91 -6.05 3.67 9.33
N ARG A 92 -6.92 4.69 9.35
CA ARG A 92 -6.79 5.88 8.50
C ARG A 92 -5.54 6.67 8.84
N GLY A 93 -5.21 6.77 10.13
CA GLY A 93 -3.97 7.36 10.62
C GLY A 93 -2.73 6.65 10.10
N LEU A 94 -2.72 5.31 10.11
CA LEU A 94 -1.61 4.52 9.55
C LEU A 94 -1.45 4.77 8.05
N ALA A 95 -2.54 4.71 7.27
CA ALA A 95 -2.52 5.00 5.84
C ALA A 95 -2.01 6.42 5.53
N THR A 96 -2.38 7.39 6.37
CA THR A 96 -1.92 8.79 6.25
C THR A 96 -0.43 8.90 6.58
N ALA A 97 0.04 8.26 7.67
CA ALA A 97 1.44 8.27 8.07
C ALA A 97 2.35 7.70 6.97
N ILE A 98 1.94 6.60 6.33
CA ILE A 98 2.67 5.96 5.23
C ILE A 98 2.80 6.90 4.02
N ARG A 99 1.71 7.58 3.65
CA ARG A 99 1.71 8.53 2.53
C ARG A 99 2.59 9.77 2.78
N SER A 100 2.88 10.07 4.04
CA SER A 100 3.75 11.19 4.41
C SER A 100 5.23 10.91 4.03
N VAL A 101 5.64 9.64 4.02
CA VAL A 101 7.01 9.22 3.70
C VAL A 101 7.27 9.30 2.19
N PRO A 102 8.21 10.15 1.72
CA PRO A 102 8.43 10.38 0.29
C PRO A 102 8.82 9.12 -0.48
N ALA A 103 9.69 8.27 0.08
CA ALA A 103 10.13 7.04 -0.55
C ALA A 103 8.96 6.08 -0.77
N ILE A 104 8.16 5.82 0.27
CA ILE A 104 6.99 4.95 0.17
C ILE A 104 5.98 5.49 -0.85
N ARG A 105 5.77 6.80 -0.86
CA ARG A 105 4.88 7.45 -1.85
C ARG A 105 5.42 7.33 -3.28
N ALA A 106 6.72 7.41 -3.48
CA ALA A 106 7.35 7.30 -4.79
C ALA A 106 7.30 5.87 -5.36
N PHE A 107 7.55 4.86 -4.52
CA PHE A 107 7.57 3.46 -4.95
C PHE A 107 6.21 2.77 -4.91
N GLY A 108 5.26 3.27 -4.11
CA GLY A 108 3.91 2.71 -4.04
C GLY A 108 3.86 1.23 -3.63
N ASN A 109 4.83 0.80 -2.82
CA ASN A 109 5.07 -0.60 -2.47
C ASN A 109 4.51 -1.02 -1.11
N VAL A 110 3.66 -0.19 -0.50
CA VAL A 110 3.05 -0.42 0.82
C VAL A 110 1.54 -0.24 0.74
N ASP A 111 0.80 -1.27 1.15
CA ASP A 111 -0.66 -1.27 1.20
C ASP A 111 -1.16 -1.48 2.64
N VAL A 112 -2.27 -0.83 2.99
CA VAL A 112 -2.97 -1.03 4.27
C VAL A 112 -4.31 -1.70 4.01
N VAL A 113 -4.61 -2.78 4.74
CA VAL A 113 -5.89 -3.49 4.62
C VAL A 113 -7.03 -2.57 5.12
N GLY A 114 -7.91 -2.17 4.20
CA GLY A 114 -8.99 -1.21 4.49
C GLY A 114 -10.21 -1.81 5.18
N LYS A 115 -10.60 -3.05 4.85
CA LYS A 115 -11.62 -3.81 5.59
C LYS A 115 -10.92 -4.84 6.47
N ALA A 116 -10.83 -4.55 7.77
CA ALA A 116 -10.55 -5.59 8.74
C ALA A 116 -11.80 -6.50 8.78
N ASP A 117 -11.78 -7.61 8.05
CA ASP A 117 -12.89 -8.56 8.05
C ASP A 117 -13.17 -9.10 9.47
N TRP A 118 -14.36 -9.68 9.65
CA TRP A 118 -14.92 -10.25 10.91
C TRP A 118 -14.11 -11.40 11.55
N VAL A 119 -12.83 -11.52 11.26
CA VAL A 119 -11.95 -12.58 11.75
C VAL A 119 -11.49 -12.23 13.17
N THR A 120 -12.45 -12.16 14.10
CA THR A 120 -12.22 -11.93 15.53
C THR A 120 -12.13 -13.28 16.22
N TYR A 121 -10.90 -13.62 16.63
CA TYR A 121 -10.61 -14.16 17.96
C TYR A 121 -11.29 -15.49 18.35
N LEU A 122 -10.73 -16.61 17.91
CA LEU A 122 -10.48 -17.84 18.70
C LEU A 122 -9.79 -18.90 17.81
N GLY A 123 -8.59 -19.34 18.18
CA GLY A 123 -7.98 -20.64 17.83
C GLY A 123 -7.37 -20.85 16.42
N SER A 124 -8.09 -20.57 15.32
CA SER A 124 -7.75 -21.06 13.96
C SER A 124 -7.40 -19.98 12.92
N THR A 125 -7.25 -18.73 13.36
CA THR A 125 -7.38 -17.54 12.50
C THR A 125 -6.07 -16.94 12.01
N ASN A 126 -4.94 -17.20 12.67
CA ASN A 126 -3.65 -16.63 12.25
C ASN A 126 -3.15 -17.24 10.91
N ILE A 127 -3.40 -18.52 10.69
CA ILE A 127 -3.09 -19.17 9.41
C ILE A 127 -4.00 -18.63 8.30
N ALA A 128 -5.30 -18.49 8.57
CA ALA A 128 -6.24 -17.97 7.59
C ALA A 128 -5.90 -16.54 7.14
N ILE A 129 -5.55 -15.65 8.08
CA ILE A 129 -5.15 -14.29 7.73
C ILE A 129 -3.80 -14.26 7.00
N THR A 130 -2.87 -15.12 7.38
CA THR A 130 -1.57 -15.26 6.72
C THR A 130 -1.72 -15.74 5.28
N LEU A 131 -2.50 -16.79 5.04
CA LEU A 131 -2.78 -17.30 3.68
C LEU A 131 -3.52 -16.27 2.84
N ARG A 132 -4.45 -15.53 3.45
CA ARG A 132 -5.13 -14.43 2.77
C ARG A 132 -4.17 -13.32 2.41
N ALA A 133 -3.29 -12.92 3.32
CA ALA A 133 -2.27 -11.91 3.07
C ALA A 133 -1.36 -12.33 1.91
N ALA A 134 -0.89 -13.57 1.90
CA ALA A 134 -0.11 -14.14 0.80
C ALA A 134 -0.90 -14.08 -0.53
N ALA A 135 -2.17 -14.48 -0.53
CA ALA A 135 -3.02 -14.42 -1.73
C ALA A 135 -3.25 -12.98 -2.23
N VAL A 136 -3.38 -12.01 -1.35
CA VAL A 136 -3.47 -10.59 -1.71
C VAL A 136 -2.16 -10.09 -2.28
N LEU A 137 -1.03 -10.39 -1.63
CA LEU A 137 0.29 -10.00 -2.10
C LEU A 137 0.60 -10.60 -3.48
N LEU A 138 0.29 -11.88 -3.71
CA LEU A 138 0.41 -12.52 -5.03
C LEU A 138 -0.42 -11.84 -6.12
N LYS A 139 -1.58 -11.27 -5.77
CA LYS A 139 -2.43 -10.52 -6.72
C LYS A 139 -1.88 -9.12 -7.00
N LEU A 140 -1.20 -8.51 -6.03
CA LEU A 140 -0.63 -7.17 -6.14
C LEU A 140 0.69 -7.18 -6.92
N ASP A 141 1.54 -8.16 -6.62
CA ASP A 141 2.86 -8.32 -7.22
C ASP A 141 3.31 -9.79 -7.11
N SER A 142 3.87 -10.34 -8.17
CA SER A 142 4.44 -11.70 -8.20
C SER A 142 5.97 -11.71 -8.31
N GLY A 143 6.62 -10.54 -8.26
CA GLY A 143 8.07 -10.38 -8.40
C GLY A 143 8.89 -10.71 -7.14
N TRP A 144 8.25 -10.93 -6.00
CA TRP A 144 8.91 -11.30 -4.75
C TRP A 144 9.21 -12.80 -4.66
N ASN A 145 10.23 -13.16 -3.89
CA ASN A 145 10.72 -14.53 -3.74
C ASN A 145 10.33 -15.17 -2.41
N TRP A 146 10.23 -14.37 -1.36
CA TRP A 146 10.00 -14.85 0.01
C TRP A 146 8.86 -14.10 0.67
N PHE A 147 8.02 -14.83 1.39
CA PHE A 147 6.93 -14.27 2.17
C PHE A 147 7.29 -14.33 3.66
N ILE A 148 7.25 -13.19 4.34
CA ILE A 148 7.62 -13.05 5.75
C ILE A 148 6.46 -12.44 6.52
N THR A 149 6.08 -13.08 7.63
CA THR A 149 5.09 -12.55 8.57
C THR A 149 5.78 -11.90 9.76
N LEU A 150 5.29 -10.73 10.15
CA LEU A 150 5.75 -10.00 11.33
C LEU A 150 4.54 -9.51 12.13
N SER A 151 4.72 -9.46 13.44
CA SER A 151 3.84 -8.79 14.37
C SER A 151 4.37 -7.40 14.72
N ALA A 152 3.51 -6.53 15.23
CA ALA A 152 3.88 -5.19 15.72
C ALA A 152 4.87 -5.22 16.90
N ARG A 153 5.15 -6.39 17.48
CA ARG A 153 6.11 -6.57 18.57
C ARG A 153 7.51 -6.96 18.09
N ASP A 154 7.63 -7.38 16.83
CA ASP A 154 8.90 -7.78 16.25
C ASP A 154 9.75 -6.56 15.89
N TYR A 155 11.07 -6.75 15.86
CA TYR A 155 12.00 -5.72 15.43
C TYR A 155 13.27 -6.32 14.81
N PRO A 156 13.74 -5.80 13.67
CA PRO A 156 14.96 -6.31 13.07
C PRO A 156 16.18 -5.99 13.94
N VAL A 157 17.04 -6.98 14.16
CA VAL A 157 18.37 -6.81 14.78
C VAL A 157 19.48 -6.64 13.75
N ILE A 158 19.16 -6.88 12.47
CA ILE A 158 20.07 -6.78 11.32
C ILE A 158 19.39 -5.94 10.23
N THR A 159 20.18 -5.11 9.54
CA THR A 159 19.72 -4.30 8.41
C THR A 159 19.41 -5.14 7.17
N GLN A 160 18.53 -4.66 6.28
CA GLN A 160 18.19 -5.39 5.05
C GLN A 160 19.33 -5.44 4.03
N ASP A 161 20.28 -4.50 4.10
CA ASP A 161 21.36 -4.34 3.11
C ASP A 161 22.54 -5.30 3.30
N VAL A 162 22.36 -6.42 4.00
CA VAL A 162 23.44 -7.39 4.22
C VAL A 162 23.70 -8.15 2.93
N ALA A 163 24.64 -7.61 2.16
CA ALA A 163 25.32 -8.24 1.03
C ALA A 163 26.25 -9.39 1.46
N ALA A 164 25.97 -10.07 2.58
CA ALA A 164 26.74 -11.24 2.98
C ALA A 164 26.11 -12.47 2.35
N PRO A 165 26.83 -13.23 1.50
CA PRO A 165 26.37 -14.54 1.09
C PRO A 165 26.27 -15.40 2.35
N PHE A 166 25.05 -15.77 2.75
CA PHE A 166 24.89 -16.89 3.65
C PHE A 166 25.53 -18.11 2.95
N THR A 167 26.65 -18.58 3.48
CA THR A 167 27.24 -19.84 3.04
C THR A 167 26.26 -20.95 3.40
N ILE A 168 25.50 -21.43 2.42
CA ILE A 168 24.70 -22.64 2.59
C ILE A 168 25.70 -23.79 2.66
N PHE A 169 25.93 -24.32 3.86
CA PHE A 169 26.56 -25.62 4.01
C PHE A 169 25.56 -26.67 3.52
N ASN A 170 25.66 -27.01 2.23
CA ASN A 170 25.16 -28.29 1.75
C ASN A 170 26.29 -29.29 1.91
N ASP A 171 26.33 -29.99 3.04
CA ASP A 171 27.03 -31.26 3.09
C ASP A 171 26.28 -32.21 2.15
N LYS A 172 26.96 -32.62 1.08
CA LYS A 172 26.56 -33.76 0.27
C LYS A 172 26.82 -35.05 1.03
#